data_AF-A0A1V4PXG3-F1
#
_entry.id   AF-A0A1V4PXG3-F1
#
_cell.length_a   1.000
_cell.length_b   1.000
_cell.length_c   1.000
_cell.angle_alpha   90.00
_cell.angle_beta   90.00
_cell.angle_gamma   90.00
#
_symmetry.space_group_name_H-M   'P 1'
#
loop_
_entity.id
_entity.type
_entity.pdbx_description
1 polymer ?
#
loop_
_entity_poly.entity_id
_entity_poly.type
_entity_poly.pdbx_seq_one_letter_code
_entity_poly.pdbx_strand_id
1 'polypeptide(L)'
;MTDYSVTRQHAVKSEEPRCVAFAELIDQIGKLATVVEAIGNGLARPSGQSLARWQVLAAVDVEAAPVSGIAEQLGHSRQSVQRIADLLVEDGLALYRPNPAHKRAKMLEITPAGLTALHRMRALFDQLAQRTSAGLEPEHLERTRHTLDELRRRLEAELPHLPES
;
A
#
# COMPACT_ATOMS: atom_id res chain seq x y z
N MET A 1 -6.69 -38.72 37.24
CA MET A 1 -7.35 -38.76 35.92
C MET A 1 -7.81 -37.35 35.62
N THR A 2 -7.19 -36.79 34.61
CA THR A 2 -7.22 -35.43 34.08
C THR A 2 -8.64 -34.92 33.84
N ASP A 3 -8.89 -33.64 34.14
CA ASP A 3 -9.74 -32.84 33.26
C ASP A 3 -9.10 -31.48 33.00
N TYR A 4 -9.10 -31.12 31.72
CA TYR A 4 -8.27 -30.15 31.03
C TYR A 4 -9.23 -29.10 30.46
N SER A 5 -8.92 -27.81 30.62
CA SER A 5 -9.71 -26.66 30.13
C SER A 5 -10.93 -26.35 30.99
N VAL A 6 -11.10 -25.15 31.54
CA VAL A 6 -11.36 -23.93 30.78
C VAL A 6 -10.67 -22.73 31.44
N THR A 7 -9.53 -22.33 30.89
CA THR A 7 -9.04 -20.94 31.00
C THR A 7 -9.20 -20.29 29.63
N ARG A 8 -10.45 -20.04 29.25
CA ARG A 8 -10.77 -19.08 28.17
C ARG A 8 -11.03 -17.73 28.83
N GLN A 9 -10.46 -16.69 28.23
CA GLN A 9 -10.68 -15.26 28.51
C GLN A 9 -9.91 -14.66 29.71
N HIS A 10 -8.60 -14.52 29.52
CA HIS A 10 -7.94 -13.29 29.94
C HIS A 10 -7.51 -12.52 28.68
N ALA A 11 -8.48 -11.97 27.95
CA ALA A 11 -8.20 -10.79 27.17
C ALA A 11 -7.99 -9.67 28.20
N VAL A 12 -6.73 -9.36 28.47
CA VAL A 12 -6.36 -8.12 29.17
C VAL A 12 -6.89 -6.99 28.30
N LYS A 13 -8.11 -6.51 28.58
CA LYS A 13 -8.51 -5.16 28.17
C LYS A 13 -7.48 -4.27 28.83
N SER A 14 -6.53 -3.75 28.07
CA SER A 14 -5.64 -2.73 28.62
C SER A 14 -6.53 -1.56 29.02
N GLU A 15 -6.74 -1.38 30.32
CA GLU A 15 -7.47 -0.24 30.89
C GLU A 15 -6.69 1.07 30.70
N GLU A 16 -5.48 1.01 30.14
CA GLU A 16 -4.68 2.17 29.79
C GLU A 16 -5.31 2.91 28.59
N PRO A 17 -5.75 4.17 28.75
CA PRO A 17 -6.42 4.93 27.69
C PRO A 17 -5.63 4.99 26.38
N ARG A 18 -4.30 4.96 26.46
CA ARG A 18 -3.40 4.94 25.30
C ARG A 18 -3.51 3.66 24.47
N CYS A 19 -3.65 2.49 25.10
CA CYS A 19 -3.80 1.22 24.39
C CYS A 19 -5.15 1.12 23.69
N VAL A 20 -6.21 1.64 24.32
CA VAL A 20 -7.55 1.74 23.71
C VAL A 20 -7.50 2.63 22.47
N ALA A 21 -6.96 3.85 22.60
CA ALA A 21 -6.84 4.79 21.48
C ALA A 21 -5.96 4.23 20.34
N PHE A 22 -4.90 3.50 20.66
CA PHE A 22 -4.08 2.81 19.66
C PHE A 22 -4.89 1.75 18.90
N ALA A 23 -5.62 0.87 19.59
CA ALA A 23 -6.42 -0.17 18.95
C ALA A 23 -7.54 0.41 18.06
N GLU A 24 -8.22 1.46 18.54
CA GLU A 24 -9.23 2.18 17.77
C GLU A 24 -8.64 2.82 16.50
N LEU A 25 -7.46 3.43 16.60
CA LEU A 25 -6.78 4.00 15.44
C LEU A 25 -6.41 2.92 14.42
N ILE A 26 -5.90 1.77 14.84
CA ILE A 26 -5.58 0.65 13.93
C ILE A 26 -6.84 0.14 13.20
N ASP A 27 -7.96 0.00 13.91
CA ASP A 27 -9.26 -0.34 13.30
C ASP A 27 -9.72 0.71 12.27
N GLN A 28 -9.60 2.00 12.60
CA GLN A 28 -9.95 3.07 11.67
C GLN A 28 -9.04 3.10 10.44
N ILE A 29 -7.74 2.85 10.58
CA ILE A 29 -6.80 2.72 9.45
C ILE A 29 -7.24 1.59 8.52
N GLY A 30 -7.59 0.41 9.06
CA GLY A 30 -8.07 -0.72 8.27
C GLY A 30 -9.34 -0.38 7.49
N LYS A 31 -10.33 0.23 8.15
CA LYS A 31 -11.58 0.68 7.50
C LYS A 31 -11.33 1.70 6.40
N LEU A 32 -10.47 2.69 6.66
CA LEU A 32 -10.09 3.69 5.67
C LEU A 32 -9.37 3.05 4.48
N ALA A 33 -8.43 2.13 4.72
CA ALA A 33 -7.72 1.42 3.66
C ALA A 33 -8.69 0.66 2.74
N THR A 34 -9.69 -0.02 3.29
CA THR A 34 -10.73 -0.70 2.49
C THR A 34 -11.51 0.28 1.61
N VAL A 35 -11.89 1.45 2.14
CA VAL A 35 -12.64 2.46 1.38
C VAL A 35 -11.75 3.07 0.28
N VAL A 36 -10.49 3.39 0.59
CA VAL A 36 -9.52 3.90 -0.39
C VAL A 36 -9.30 2.89 -1.51
N GLU A 37 -9.17 1.61 -1.19
CA GLU A 37 -9.03 0.55 -2.19
C GLU A 37 -10.27 0.45 -3.09
N ALA A 38 -11.47 0.47 -2.51
CA ALA A 38 -12.72 0.42 -3.27
C ALA A 38 -12.86 1.62 -4.22
N ILE A 39 -12.58 2.83 -3.73
CA ILE A 39 -12.63 4.04 -4.55
C ILE A 39 -11.55 3.99 -5.64
N GLY A 40 -10.32 3.64 -5.30
CA GLY A 40 -9.22 3.54 -6.27
C GLY A 40 -9.53 2.55 -7.39
N ASN A 41 -10.08 1.37 -7.06
CA ASN A 41 -10.52 0.42 -8.09
C ASN A 41 -11.70 0.96 -8.91
N GLY A 42 -12.64 1.68 -8.29
CA GLY A 42 -13.72 2.37 -8.99
C GLY A 42 -13.22 3.43 -9.99
N LEU A 43 -12.22 4.23 -9.60
CA LEU A 43 -11.59 5.25 -10.44
C LEU A 43 -10.79 4.64 -11.61
N ALA A 44 -10.14 3.50 -11.39
CA ALA A 44 -9.30 2.85 -12.39
C ALA A 44 -10.14 2.10 -13.46
N ARG A 45 -11.31 1.58 -13.07
CA ARG A 45 -12.17 0.71 -13.90
C ARG A 45 -12.47 1.23 -15.31
N PRO A 46 -12.82 2.53 -15.54
CA PRO A 46 -13.13 3.04 -16.87
C PRO A 46 -11.96 2.97 -17.86
N SER A 47 -10.73 2.86 -17.36
CA SER A 47 -9.52 2.74 -18.17
C SER A 47 -9.04 1.29 -18.34
N GLY A 48 -9.83 0.31 -17.90
CA GLY A 48 -9.44 -1.11 -17.87
C GLY A 48 -8.33 -1.41 -16.85
N GLN A 49 -8.08 -0.51 -15.91
CA GLN A 49 -7.03 -0.63 -14.89
C GLN A 49 -7.61 -1.01 -13.52
N SER A 50 -6.70 -1.30 -12.59
CA SER A 50 -6.98 -1.45 -11.15
C SER A 50 -6.06 -0.54 -10.34
N LEU A 51 -6.37 -0.35 -9.05
CA LEU A 51 -5.51 0.42 -8.15
C LEU A 51 -4.10 -0.19 -8.08
N ALA A 52 -4.01 -1.52 -7.99
CA ALA A 52 -2.74 -2.24 -7.91
C ALA A 52 -1.89 -2.08 -9.17
N ARG A 53 -2.51 -2.12 -10.36
CA ARG A 53 -1.80 -1.87 -11.64
C ARG A 53 -1.24 -0.45 -11.69
N TRP A 54 -2.03 0.52 -11.22
CA TRP A 54 -1.58 1.91 -11.12
C TRP A 54 -0.45 2.08 -10.12
N GLN A 55 -0.51 1.46 -8.94
CA GLN A 55 0.55 1.52 -7.92
C GLN A 55 1.88 0.96 -8.44
N VAL A 56 1.85 -0.13 -9.21
CA VAL A 56 3.06 -0.68 -9.85
C VAL A 56 3.63 0.27 -10.90
N LEU A 57 2.80 0.92 -11.73
CA LEU A 57 3.27 1.96 -12.65
C LEU A 57 3.85 3.17 -11.91
N ALA A 58 3.18 3.61 -10.83
CA ALA A 58 3.62 4.74 -10.02
C ALA A 58 4.97 4.49 -9.35
N ALA A 59 5.24 3.24 -8.94
CA ALA A 59 6.52 2.85 -8.35
C ALA A 59 7.71 2.98 -9.32
N VAL A 60 7.47 3.00 -10.63
CA VAL A 60 8.49 3.14 -11.68
C VAL A 60 8.35 4.41 -12.51
N ASP A 61 7.62 5.40 -12.01
CA ASP A 61 7.41 6.68 -12.69
C ASP A 61 8.70 7.52 -12.77
N VAL A 62 9.49 7.49 -11.71
CA VAL A 62 10.74 8.28 -11.61
C VAL A 62 11.93 7.48 -12.14
N GLU A 63 12.07 6.23 -11.70
CA GLU A 63 13.16 5.34 -12.09
C GLU A 63 12.65 3.92 -12.30
N ALA A 64 13.24 3.22 -13.27
CA ALA A 64 12.97 1.80 -13.47
C ALA A 64 13.45 0.99 -12.26
N ALA A 65 12.72 -0.08 -11.91
CA ALA A 65 13.04 -0.91 -10.75
C ALA A 65 12.82 -2.41 -11.02
N PRO A 66 13.59 -3.32 -10.39
CA PRO A 66 13.27 -4.74 -10.45
C PRO A 66 11.98 -5.02 -9.67
N VAL A 67 11.25 -6.08 -10.05
CA VAL A 67 10.01 -6.49 -9.39
C VAL A 67 10.17 -6.69 -7.88
N SER A 68 11.35 -7.13 -7.42
CA SER A 68 11.64 -7.25 -5.99
C SER A 68 11.63 -5.90 -5.26
N GLY A 69 12.22 -4.87 -5.85
CA GLY A 69 12.24 -3.52 -5.26
C GLY A 69 10.85 -2.90 -5.23
N ILE A 70 10.06 -3.11 -6.29
CA ILE A 70 8.66 -2.67 -6.34
C ILE A 70 7.82 -3.38 -5.26
N ALA A 71 8.00 -4.69 -5.10
CA ALA A 71 7.31 -5.49 -4.08
C ALA A 71 7.63 -5.02 -2.66
N GLU A 72 8.91 -4.73 -2.38
CA GLU A 72 9.37 -4.19 -1.11
C GLU A 72 8.77 -2.79 -0.86
N GLN A 73 8.82 -1.90 -1.85
CA GLN A 73 8.23 -0.55 -1.75
C GLN A 73 6.72 -0.57 -1.51
N LEU A 74 5.98 -1.48 -2.15
CA LEU A 74 4.52 -1.56 -2.04
C LEU A 74 4.03 -2.43 -0.87
N GLY A 75 4.94 -3.11 -0.15
CA GLY A 75 4.56 -4.07 0.90
C GLY A 75 3.74 -5.25 0.35
N HIS A 76 4.07 -5.70 -0.87
CA HIS A 76 3.37 -6.79 -1.55
C HIS A 76 4.31 -7.98 -1.83
N SER A 77 3.73 -9.16 -2.08
CA SER A 77 4.54 -10.31 -2.47
C SER A 77 5.13 -10.13 -3.88
N ARG A 78 6.36 -10.61 -4.09
CA ARG A 78 7.03 -10.57 -5.40
C ARG A 78 6.20 -11.23 -6.49
N GLN A 79 5.55 -12.37 -6.20
CA GLN A 79 4.70 -13.06 -7.15
C GLN A 79 3.49 -12.20 -7.56
N SER A 80 2.90 -11.44 -6.64
CA SER A 80 1.78 -10.58 -6.96
C SER A 80 2.19 -9.44 -7.87
N VAL A 81 3.29 -8.77 -7.53
CA VAL A 81 3.84 -7.68 -8.34
C VAL A 81 4.31 -8.17 -9.71
N GLN A 82 4.94 -9.36 -9.79
CA GLN A 82 5.36 -9.97 -11.05
C GLN A 82 4.19 -10.12 -12.01
N ARG A 83 3.08 -10.72 -11.55
CA ARG A 83 1.87 -10.90 -12.37
C ARG A 83 1.31 -9.57 -12.88
N ILE A 84 1.30 -8.55 -12.02
CA ILE A 84 0.84 -7.21 -12.41
C ILE A 84 1.79 -6.59 -13.44
N ALA A 85 3.10 -6.69 -13.22
CA ALA A 85 4.11 -6.18 -14.14
C ALA A 85 4.00 -6.85 -15.52
N ASP A 86 3.82 -8.17 -15.57
CA ASP A 86 3.64 -8.91 -16.82
C ASP A 86 2.41 -8.42 -17.60
N LEU A 87 1.27 -8.22 -16.91
CA LEU A 87 0.06 -7.65 -17.53
C LEU A 87 0.26 -6.21 -18.02
N LEU A 88 0.99 -5.38 -17.28
CA LEU A 88 1.31 -4.01 -17.72
C LEU A 88 2.20 -4.01 -18.96
N VAL A 89 3.12 -4.98 -19.08
CA VAL A 89 3.96 -5.17 -20.27
C VAL A 89 3.16 -5.68 -21.45
N GLU A 90 2.27 -6.66 -21.23
CA GLU A 90 1.34 -7.18 -22.24
C GLU A 90 0.46 -6.07 -22.82
N ASP A 91 -0.04 -5.18 -21.97
CA ASP A 91 -0.86 -4.03 -22.37
C ASP A 91 -0.04 -2.84 -22.91
N GLY A 92 1.29 -2.97 -23.03
CA GLY A 92 2.18 -1.94 -23.56
C GLY A 92 2.36 -0.70 -22.67
N LEU A 93 1.96 -0.78 -21.39
CA LEU A 93 2.06 0.29 -20.40
C LEU A 93 3.41 0.29 -19.66
N ALA A 94 4.08 -0.85 -19.63
CA ALA A 94 5.44 -0.97 -19.15
C ALA A 94 6.28 -1.82 -20.12
N LEU A 95 7.58 -1.87 -19.90
CA LEU A 95 8.50 -2.75 -20.60
C LEU A 95 9.59 -3.25 -19.67
N TYR A 96 10.17 -4.40 -19.99
CA TYR A 96 11.34 -4.91 -19.30
C TYR A 96 12.64 -4.48 -19.97
N ARG A 97 13.56 -3.91 -19.19
CA ARG A 97 14.95 -3.65 -19.57
C ARG A 97 15.92 -4.63 -18.93
N PRO A 98 17.08 -4.89 -19.57
CA PRO A 98 18.18 -5.58 -18.91
C PRO A 98 18.58 -4.87 -17.61
N ASN A 99 18.90 -5.66 -16.59
CA ASN A 99 19.51 -5.16 -15.37
C ASN A 99 21.01 -5.48 -15.40
N PRO A 100 21.90 -4.46 -15.49
CA PRO A 100 23.35 -4.67 -15.53
C PRO A 100 23.90 -5.39 -14.29
N ALA A 101 23.30 -5.17 -13.11
CA ALA A 101 23.73 -5.78 -11.86
C ALA A 101 23.27 -7.24 -11.74
N HIS A 102 22.09 -7.57 -12.27
CA HIS A 102 21.48 -8.90 -12.12
C HIS A 102 20.74 -9.35 -13.38
N LYS A 103 21.41 -10.13 -14.24
CA LYS A 103 20.89 -10.56 -15.55
C LYS A 103 19.47 -11.19 -15.54
N ARG A 104 19.09 -11.86 -14.45
CA ARG A 104 17.76 -12.51 -14.30
C ARG A 104 16.68 -11.57 -13.75
N ALA A 105 17.05 -10.48 -13.08
CA ALA A 105 16.13 -9.55 -12.45
C ALA A 105 15.96 -8.30 -13.30
N LYS A 106 15.20 -8.40 -14.40
CA LYS A 106 14.96 -7.29 -15.34
C LYS A 106 14.35 -6.08 -14.63
N MET A 107 14.69 -4.88 -15.11
CA MET A 107 14.11 -3.63 -14.63
C MET A 107 12.77 -3.42 -15.34
N LEU A 108 11.72 -3.09 -14.60
CA LEU A 108 10.46 -2.62 -15.15
C LEU A 108 10.55 -1.11 -15.37
N GLU A 109 10.23 -0.64 -16.57
CA GLU A 109 10.25 0.76 -16.96
C GLU A 109 8.87 1.14 -17.52
N ILE A 110 8.36 2.32 -17.15
CA ILE A 110 7.10 2.83 -17.67
C ILE A 110 7.23 3.25 -19.13
N THR A 111 6.23 2.98 -19.96
CA THR A 111 6.18 3.50 -21.34
C THR A 111 5.49 4.86 -21.42
N PRO A 112 5.58 5.61 -22.54
CA PRO A 112 4.78 6.82 -22.71
C PRO A 112 3.26 6.60 -22.59
N ALA A 113 2.77 5.43 -23.01
CA ALA A 113 1.37 5.05 -22.83
C ALA A 113 1.04 4.79 -21.35
N GLY A 114 1.94 4.11 -20.63
CA GLY A 114 1.85 3.93 -19.18
C GLY A 114 1.83 5.25 -18.41
N LEU A 115 2.70 6.19 -18.78
CA LEU A 115 2.76 7.52 -18.16
C LEU A 115 1.46 8.31 -18.39
N THR A 116 0.88 8.20 -19.59
CA THR A 116 -0.42 8.79 -19.89
C THR A 116 -1.53 8.19 -19.01
N ALA A 117 -1.53 6.86 -18.83
CA ALA A 117 -2.48 6.19 -17.94
C ALA A 117 -2.28 6.61 -16.47
N LEU A 118 -1.04 6.72 -16.03
CA LEU A 118 -0.66 7.19 -14.69
C LEU A 118 -1.19 8.60 -14.41
N HIS A 119 -0.99 9.53 -15.35
CA HIS A 119 -1.44 10.93 -15.23
C HIS A 119 -2.97 11.05 -15.17
N ARG A 120 -3.70 10.26 -15.95
CA ARG A 120 -5.18 10.26 -15.88
C ARG A 120 -5.67 9.87 -14.50
N MET A 121 -5.06 8.84 -13.90
CA MET A 121 -5.42 8.39 -12.58
C MET A 121 -5.03 9.39 -11.48
N ARG A 122 -3.86 10.05 -11.61
CA ARG A 122 -3.46 11.16 -10.71
C ARG A 122 -4.51 12.27 -10.70
N ALA A 123 -4.95 12.71 -11.88
CA ALA A 123 -5.98 13.75 -11.98
C ALA A 123 -7.32 13.34 -11.33
N LEU A 124 -7.70 12.06 -11.39
CA LEU A 124 -8.89 11.55 -10.70
C LEU A 124 -8.72 11.56 -9.18
N PHE A 125 -7.55 11.18 -8.68
CA PHE A 125 -7.22 11.27 -7.26
C PHE A 125 -7.15 12.70 -6.76
N ASP A 126 -6.65 13.65 -7.56
CA ASP A 126 -6.62 15.07 -7.19
C ASP A 126 -8.04 15.63 -7.03
N GLN A 127 -8.95 15.29 -7.96
CA GLN A 127 -10.36 15.67 -7.86
C GLN A 127 -11.07 15.01 -6.69
N LEU A 128 -10.73 13.76 -6.37
CA LEU A 128 -11.23 13.10 -5.16
C LEU A 128 -10.74 13.84 -3.93
N ALA A 129 -9.43 14.08 -3.82
CA ALA A 129 -8.79 14.73 -2.69
C ALA A 129 -9.41 16.10 -2.42
N GLN A 130 -9.57 16.93 -3.46
CA GLN A 130 -10.23 18.25 -3.33
C GLN A 130 -11.64 18.16 -2.76
N ARG A 131 -12.44 17.18 -3.20
CA ARG A 131 -13.82 17.01 -2.70
C ARG A 131 -13.85 16.44 -1.29
N THR A 132 -13.00 15.47 -0.97
CA THR A 132 -13.02 14.78 0.33
C THR A 132 -12.31 15.58 1.43
N SER A 133 -11.40 16.48 1.09
CA SER A 133 -10.73 17.36 2.05
C SER A 133 -11.43 18.70 2.24
N ALA A 134 -12.48 18.99 1.47
CA ALA A 134 -13.23 20.24 1.60
C ALA A 134 -13.74 20.45 3.04
N GLY A 135 -13.35 21.57 3.65
CA GLY A 135 -13.70 21.91 5.04
C GLY A 135 -12.77 21.31 6.11
N LEU A 136 -11.72 20.58 5.73
CA LEU A 136 -10.68 20.15 6.66
C LEU A 136 -9.57 21.19 6.75
N GLU A 137 -9.17 21.52 7.98
CA GLU A 137 -7.98 22.32 8.23
C GLU A 137 -6.71 21.52 7.86
N PRO A 138 -5.77 22.10 7.08
CA PRO A 138 -4.53 21.41 6.70
C PRO A 138 -3.71 20.90 7.90
N GLU A 139 -3.76 21.61 9.03
CA GLU A 139 -3.05 21.23 10.26
C GLU A 139 -3.51 19.87 10.80
N HIS A 140 -4.82 19.55 10.69
CA HIS A 140 -5.32 18.25 11.16
C HIS A 140 -4.75 17.10 10.34
N LEU A 141 -4.72 17.24 9.00
CA LEU A 141 -4.12 16.24 8.11
C LEU A 141 -2.63 16.06 8.41
N GLU A 142 -1.91 17.16 8.65
CA GLU A 142 -0.48 17.11 8.93
C GLU A 142 -0.17 16.47 10.28
N ARG A 143 -0.96 16.77 11.31
CA ARG A 143 -0.86 16.11 12.62
C ARG A 143 -1.14 14.61 12.52
N THR A 144 -2.21 14.22 11.81
CA THR A 144 -2.51 12.80 11.56
C THR A 144 -1.36 12.13 10.82
N ARG A 145 -0.84 12.74 9.76
CA ARG A 145 0.30 12.22 8.99
C ARG A 145 1.53 11.98 9.88
N HIS A 146 1.87 12.93 10.74
CA HIS A 146 2.98 12.80 11.68
C HIS A 146 2.78 11.67 12.70
N THR A 147 1.57 11.54 13.27
CA THR A 147 1.27 10.45 14.20
C THR A 147 1.37 9.08 13.52
N LEU A 148 0.84 8.96 12.30
CA LEU A 148 0.91 7.71 11.53
C LEU A 148 2.36 7.34 11.18
N ASP A 149 3.19 8.31 10.78
CA ASP A 149 4.60 8.06 10.48
C ASP A 149 5.39 7.60 11.71
N GLU A 150 5.13 8.22 12.87
CA GLU A 150 5.74 7.79 14.13
C GLU A 150 5.33 6.36 14.52
N LEU A 151 4.05 6.03 14.39
CA LEU A 151 3.55 4.67 14.66
C LEU A 151 4.15 3.65 13.70
N ARG A 152 4.24 3.97 12.40
CA ARG A 152 4.88 3.12 11.40
C ARG A 152 6.32 2.79 11.79
N ARG A 153 7.14 3.79 12.12
CA ARG A 153 8.54 3.59 12.53
C ARG A 153 8.67 2.72 13.78
N ARG A 154 7.78 2.91 14.77
CA ARG A 154 7.78 2.08 15.99
C ARG A 154 7.41 0.63 15.69
N LEU A 155 6.37 0.41 14.88
CA LEU A 155 5.95 -0.93 14.48
C LEU A 155 7.02 -1.66 13.65
N GLU A 156 7.69 -0.95 12.75
CA GLU A 156 8.83 -1.49 11.98
C GLU A 156 9.99 -1.92 12.89
N ALA A 157 10.25 -1.18 13.97
CA ALA A 157 11.27 -1.53 14.95
C ALA A 157 10.91 -2.78 15.79
N GLU A 158 9.62 -3.14 15.89
CA GLU A 158 9.18 -4.36 16.57
C GLU A 158 9.31 -5.62 15.69
N LEU A 159 9.37 -5.49 14.35
CA LEU A 159 9.43 -6.63 13.42
C LEU A 159 10.56 -7.64 13.75
N PRO A 160 11.79 -7.24 14.10
CA PRO A 160 12.87 -8.18 14.47
C PRO A 160 12.63 -8.92 15.80
N HIS A 161 11.68 -8.45 16.61
CA HIS A 161 11.38 -8.99 17.94
C HIS A 161 10.13 -9.88 17.95
N LEU A 162 9.44 -10.01 16.81
CA LEU A 162 8.31 -10.91 16.69
C LEU A 162 8.76 -12.37 16.71
N PRO A 163 7.99 -13.28 17.33
CA PRO A 163 8.30 -14.70 17.30
C PRO A 163 8.29 -15.20 15.86
N GLU A 164 9.31 -15.98 15.47
CA GLU A 164 9.30 -16.71 14.20
C GLU A 164 8.09 -17.66 14.19
N SER A 165 7.34 -17.65 13.09
CA SER A 165 6.14 -18.47 12.87
C SER A 165 6.46 -19.93 12.60
#